data_AF-A0A4R1B7G3-F1
#
_entry.id   AF-A0A4R1B7G3-F1
#
_cell.length_a   1.000
_cell.length_b   1.000
_cell.length_c   1.000
_cell.angle_alpha   90.00
_cell.angle_beta   90.00
_cell.angle_gamma   90.00
#
_symmetry.space_group_name_H-M   'P 1'
#
loop_
_entity.id
_entity.type
_entity.pdbx_description
1 polymer ?
#
loop_
_entity_poly.entity_id
_entity_poly.type
_entity_poly.pdbx_seq_one_letter_code
_entity_poly.pdbx_strand_id
1 'polypeptide(L)'
;MAAALCKQPRHIVRLTNHLRLTWSATAKAVNACDVLVFEALAQRLPEFARAIQEHPDEFTGGRFKEAYSGFTFDWAATIGDEGRQDRWRRHLPAEGTVDRQLAEEACAFMFPYTNRVQAEDKTAHWRIADINHLARLLQGSGLEGIPDAGEFAALFNNPDRILDELKCMDAEGWKHWLNHARRYLPGKLPKPTELLDALSHFAAKLFDEAIADGEISHGFSRLFLEILFLQSEKDRFPLLQRLIDQVSCSFSEDAVFYSAWTHGLLSIRAPYEYSREEGPMLLDKEQALAIVALWKARASKLSAQNLLVKEPELHSVLYRWTQLGEHRDYRPVWRAVSRICADRDGLERFLSAFAGHREREPSNFSLVWDVDDLLEHIKSHPDLGEIYASFIADLTSEPVRSHLQRLKQEARQ
;
A
#
# COMPACT_ATOMS: atom_id res chain seq x y z
N MET A 1 30.44 -15.76 1.71
CA MET A 1 29.42 -15.23 0.78
C MET A 1 30.02 -14.30 -0.28
N ALA A 2 30.47 -13.08 0.05
CA ALA A 2 30.98 -12.12 -0.94
C ALA A 2 32.10 -12.65 -1.87
N ALA A 3 33.00 -13.49 -1.35
CA ALA A 3 34.02 -14.17 -2.16
C ALA A 3 33.43 -15.10 -3.23
N ALA A 4 32.32 -15.80 -2.93
CA ALA A 4 31.63 -16.67 -3.89
C ALA A 4 30.91 -15.88 -5.00
N LEU A 5 30.50 -14.65 -4.69
CA LEU A 5 29.92 -13.71 -5.65
C LEU A 5 30.99 -13.15 -6.61
N CYS A 6 32.24 -12.98 -6.15
CA CYS A 6 33.36 -12.42 -6.93
C CYS A 6 34.15 -13.49 -7.73
N LYS A 7 33.65 -13.90 -8.91
CA LYS A 7 34.31 -14.93 -9.76
C LYS A 7 35.62 -14.51 -10.46
N GLN A 8 35.86 -13.22 -10.67
CA GLN A 8 36.97 -12.73 -11.48
C GLN A 8 37.74 -11.63 -10.74
N PRO A 9 39.07 -11.48 -10.94
CA PRO A 9 39.85 -10.43 -10.30
C PRO A 9 39.27 -9.03 -10.51
N ARG A 10 38.68 -8.75 -11.69
CA ARG A 10 38.01 -7.48 -11.98
C ARG A 10 36.82 -7.19 -11.06
N HIS A 11 36.12 -8.21 -10.54
CA HIS A 11 35.02 -8.02 -9.59
C HIS A 11 35.55 -7.56 -8.24
N ILE A 12 36.70 -8.09 -7.80
CA ILE A 12 37.35 -7.65 -6.56
C ILE A 12 37.76 -6.18 -6.66
N VAL A 13 38.32 -5.76 -7.80
CA VAL A 13 38.69 -4.35 -8.04
C VAL A 13 37.44 -3.45 -8.02
N ARG A 14 36.37 -3.82 -8.73
CA ARG A 14 35.11 -3.06 -8.73
C ARG A 14 34.48 -2.97 -7.35
N LEU A 15 34.41 -4.08 -6.61
CA LEU A 15 33.92 -4.14 -5.24
C LEU A 15 34.74 -3.24 -4.31
N THR A 16 36.07 -3.28 -4.41
CA THR A 16 36.94 -2.41 -3.63
C THR A 16 36.68 -0.93 -3.93
N ASN A 17 36.47 -0.57 -5.21
CA ASN A 17 36.17 0.80 -5.60
C ASN A 17 34.80 1.27 -5.09
N HIS A 18 33.76 0.45 -5.21
CA HIS A 18 32.43 0.74 -4.69
C HIS A 18 32.45 0.89 -3.16
N LEU A 19 33.09 -0.06 -2.47
CA LEU A 19 33.21 -0.01 -1.01
C LEU A 19 33.92 1.24 -0.53
N ARG A 20 34.88 1.82 -1.26
CA ARG A 20 35.49 3.10 -0.85
C ARG A 20 34.46 4.23 -0.71
N LEU A 21 33.40 4.22 -1.52
CA LEU A 21 32.30 5.18 -1.44
C LEU A 21 31.26 4.70 -0.43
N THR A 22 30.66 3.53 -0.67
CA THR A 22 29.54 3.03 0.14
C THR A 22 29.93 2.83 1.60
N TRP A 23 31.11 2.27 1.89
CA TRP A 23 31.57 2.06 3.27
C TRP A 23 31.67 3.36 4.05
N SER A 24 32.20 4.41 3.42
CA SER A 24 32.35 5.72 4.07
C SER A 24 30.99 6.34 4.39
N ALA A 25 30.01 6.15 3.50
CA ALA A 25 28.64 6.64 3.65
C ALA A 25 27.81 5.83 4.65
N THR A 26 28.05 4.52 4.77
CA THR A 26 27.25 3.62 5.63
C THR A 26 27.96 3.25 6.94
N ALA A 27 29.14 3.79 7.20
CA ALA A 27 29.91 3.50 8.40
C ALA A 27 29.09 3.78 9.67
N LYS A 28 29.01 2.80 10.57
CA LYS A 28 28.23 2.84 11.82
C LYS A 28 26.71 2.94 11.65
N ALA A 29 26.23 2.92 10.41
CA ALA A 29 24.81 2.96 10.08
C ALA A 29 24.28 1.61 9.60
N VAL A 30 25.15 0.78 9.02
CA VAL A 30 24.82 -0.53 8.44
C VAL A 30 25.89 -1.55 8.80
N ASN A 31 25.50 -2.81 8.97
CA ASN A 31 26.41 -3.92 9.23
C ASN A 31 27.37 -4.10 8.06
N ALA A 32 28.66 -4.11 8.39
CA ALA A 32 29.76 -4.22 7.46
C ALA A 32 29.66 -5.42 6.49
N CYS A 33 29.26 -6.57 7.02
CA CYS A 33 29.15 -7.80 6.26
C CYS A 33 27.98 -7.73 5.28
N ASP A 34 26.88 -7.10 5.68
CA ASP A 34 25.72 -6.90 4.81
C ASP A 34 26.06 -5.96 3.65
N VAL A 35 26.74 -4.84 3.91
CA VAL A 35 27.23 -3.91 2.86
C VAL A 35 28.11 -4.67 1.86
N LEU A 36 29.07 -5.46 2.36
CA LEU A 36 30.00 -6.23 1.53
C LEU A 36 29.28 -7.27 0.65
N VAL A 37 28.30 -7.99 1.22
CA VAL A 37 27.53 -9.00 0.48
C VAL A 37 26.60 -8.33 -0.54
N PHE A 38 25.93 -7.24 -0.19
CA PHE A 38 25.04 -6.51 -1.08
C PHE A 38 25.80 -5.91 -2.28
N GLU A 39 26.93 -5.24 -2.06
CA GLU A 39 27.74 -4.70 -3.16
C GLU A 39 28.29 -5.80 -4.08
N ALA A 40 28.70 -6.94 -3.51
CA ALA A 40 29.14 -8.09 -4.30
C ALA A 40 27.97 -8.71 -5.10
N LEU A 41 26.76 -8.69 -4.54
CA LEU A 41 25.54 -9.14 -5.20
C LEU A 41 25.16 -8.21 -6.35
N ALA A 42 25.12 -6.90 -6.11
CA ALA A 42 24.75 -5.88 -7.11
C ALA A 42 25.67 -5.91 -8.34
N GLN A 43 26.96 -6.20 -8.15
CA GLN A 43 27.89 -6.34 -9.27
C GLN A 43 27.68 -7.60 -10.10
N ARG A 44 27.23 -8.69 -9.47
CA ARG A 44 27.06 -9.98 -10.14
C ARG A 44 25.66 -10.15 -10.72
N LEU A 45 24.65 -9.75 -9.96
CA LEU A 45 23.23 -9.92 -10.22
C LEU A 45 22.54 -8.54 -10.11
N PRO A 46 22.83 -7.61 -11.04
CA PRO A 46 22.31 -6.24 -10.98
C PRO A 46 20.78 -6.19 -11.00
N GLU A 47 20.13 -7.07 -11.77
CA GLU A 47 18.66 -7.15 -11.83
C GLU A 47 18.06 -7.59 -10.48
N PHE A 48 18.73 -8.51 -9.77
CA PHE A 48 18.27 -8.95 -8.46
C PHE A 48 18.49 -7.88 -7.38
N ALA A 49 19.61 -7.16 -7.46
CA ALA A 49 19.82 -5.99 -6.60
C ALA A 49 18.82 -4.87 -6.87
N ARG A 50 18.44 -4.64 -8.14
CA ARG A 50 17.37 -3.70 -8.50
C ARG A 50 16.03 -4.15 -7.91
N ALA A 51 15.70 -5.44 -7.97
CA ALA A 51 14.50 -5.96 -7.33
C ALA A 51 14.49 -5.72 -5.80
N ILE A 52 15.64 -5.83 -5.11
CA ILE A 52 15.75 -5.47 -3.68
C ILE A 52 15.48 -3.98 -3.45
N GLN A 53 15.85 -3.10 -4.39
CA GLN A 53 15.63 -1.66 -4.28
C GLN A 53 14.17 -1.27 -4.53
N GLU A 54 13.56 -1.88 -5.55
CA GLU A 54 12.20 -1.62 -6.00
C GLU A 54 11.17 -2.23 -5.04
N HIS A 55 11.45 -3.44 -4.52
CA HIS A 55 10.54 -4.22 -3.67
C HIS A 55 11.16 -4.62 -2.31
N PRO A 56 11.75 -3.69 -1.54
CA PRO A 56 12.52 -4.04 -0.34
C PRO A 56 11.68 -4.73 0.74
N ASP A 57 10.36 -4.47 0.76
CA ASP A 57 9.40 -5.10 1.66
C ASP A 57 9.23 -6.60 1.42
N GLU A 58 9.42 -7.07 0.18
CA GLU A 58 9.38 -8.50 -0.15
C GLU A 58 10.56 -9.27 0.44
N PHE A 59 11.68 -8.60 0.69
CA PHE A 59 12.92 -9.21 1.21
C PHE A 59 13.03 -9.12 2.73
N THR A 60 12.85 -7.94 3.31
CA THR A 60 13.01 -7.72 4.76
C THR A 60 11.84 -8.27 5.58
N GLY A 61 10.68 -8.47 4.94
CA GLY A 61 9.41 -8.73 5.63
C GLY A 61 8.93 -7.54 6.47
N GLY A 62 9.59 -6.39 6.36
CA GLY A 62 9.26 -5.15 7.05
C GLY A 62 9.31 -3.98 6.07
N ARG A 63 8.27 -3.15 6.04
CA ARG A 63 8.31 -1.87 5.30
C ARG A 63 9.12 -0.85 6.10
N PHE A 64 9.72 0.16 5.43
CA PHE A 64 10.58 1.18 6.06
C PHE A 64 9.95 1.69 7.35
N LYS A 65 10.72 1.68 8.43
CA LYS A 65 10.15 1.75 9.78
C LYS A 65 9.47 3.10 9.97
N GLU A 66 8.20 3.02 10.37
CA GLU A 66 7.37 4.08 10.95
C GLU A 66 6.85 5.11 9.95
N ALA A 67 6.15 4.61 8.92
CA ALA A 67 4.70 4.54 9.11
C ALA A 67 4.09 3.31 8.46
N TYR A 68 3.15 2.77 9.23
CA TYR A 68 2.22 1.70 8.89
C TYR A 68 2.14 1.35 7.41
N SER A 69 2.69 0.18 7.09
CA SER A 69 2.08 -0.69 6.09
C SER A 69 0.72 -1.15 6.59
N GLY A 70 -0.27 -0.27 6.64
CA GLY A 70 -1.62 -0.76 6.65
C GLY A 70 -1.85 -1.47 5.31
N PHE A 71 -2.36 -2.69 5.42
CA PHE A 71 -3.28 -3.31 4.49
C PHE A 71 -3.69 -2.38 3.33
N THR A 72 -3.26 -2.68 2.10
CA THR A 72 -4.23 -2.65 1.00
C THR A 72 -5.34 -3.56 1.49
N PHE A 73 -6.57 -3.07 1.69
CA PHE A 73 -7.71 -3.97 1.82
C PHE A 73 -7.98 -4.61 0.48
N ASP A 74 -7.01 -5.42 0.05
CA ASP A 74 -7.22 -6.47 -0.90
C ASP A 74 -8.16 -7.43 -0.18
N TRP A 75 -9.43 -7.32 -0.53
CA TRP A 75 -10.48 -8.25 -0.13
C TRP A 75 -10.02 -9.71 -0.25
N ALA A 76 -9.09 -10.01 -1.18
CA ALA A 76 -8.49 -11.31 -1.36
C ALA A 76 -7.27 -11.61 -0.46
N ALA A 77 -6.56 -10.61 0.07
CA ALA A 77 -5.43 -10.85 0.99
C ALA A 77 -5.88 -11.33 2.38
N THR A 78 -7.16 -11.23 2.71
CA THR A 78 -7.76 -11.91 3.88
C THR A 78 -7.82 -13.43 3.69
N ILE A 79 -7.57 -13.93 2.47
CA ILE A 79 -7.60 -15.34 2.08
C ILE A 79 -6.16 -15.74 1.72
N GLY A 80 -5.38 -16.16 2.74
CA GLY A 80 -4.09 -16.83 2.56
C GLY A 80 -2.85 -15.94 2.76
N ASP A 81 -2.48 -15.72 4.03
CA ASP A 81 -1.19 -15.11 4.41
C ASP A 81 0.02 -16.04 4.17
N GLU A 82 -0.22 -17.25 3.63
CA GLU A 82 0.81 -18.25 3.35
C GLU A 82 1.73 -17.89 2.16
N GLY A 83 1.43 -16.81 1.41
CA GLY A 83 2.19 -16.41 0.22
C GLY A 83 3.17 -15.24 0.37
N ARG A 84 3.15 -14.47 1.47
CA ARG A 84 4.02 -13.26 1.58
C ARG A 84 5.51 -13.60 1.66
N GLN A 85 5.86 -14.68 2.35
CA GLN A 85 7.27 -15.05 2.61
C GLN A 85 8.02 -15.51 1.36
N ASP A 86 7.32 -15.86 0.28
CA ASP A 86 7.91 -16.37 -0.95
C ASP A 86 7.86 -15.35 -2.11
N ARG A 87 7.31 -14.13 -1.91
CA ARG A 87 7.19 -13.13 -2.98
C ARG A 87 8.54 -12.77 -3.59
N TRP A 88 9.58 -12.58 -2.77
CA TRP A 88 10.93 -12.25 -3.26
C TRP A 88 11.51 -13.31 -4.21
N ARG A 89 11.05 -14.58 -4.13
CA ARG A 89 11.54 -15.66 -5.01
C ARG A 89 11.18 -15.44 -6.47
N ARG A 90 10.18 -14.61 -6.78
CA ARG A 90 9.82 -14.25 -8.16
C ARG A 90 10.94 -13.48 -8.88
N HIS A 91 11.83 -12.85 -8.10
CA HIS A 91 12.96 -12.07 -8.62
C HIS A 91 14.22 -12.93 -8.83
N LEU A 92 14.20 -14.20 -8.43
CA LEU A 92 15.36 -15.07 -8.54
C LEU A 92 15.73 -15.34 -10.00
N PRO A 93 17.02 -15.54 -10.30
CA PRO A 93 17.45 -16.07 -11.58
C PRO A 93 16.79 -17.41 -11.92
N ALA A 94 16.87 -17.79 -13.21
CA ALA A 94 16.28 -19.02 -13.73
C ALA A 94 16.68 -20.27 -12.91
N GLU A 95 15.76 -21.23 -12.82
CA GLU A 95 15.94 -22.47 -12.06
C GLU A 95 17.16 -23.26 -12.54
N GLY A 96 17.83 -23.94 -11.60
CA GLY A 96 19.01 -24.77 -11.87
C GLY A 96 20.31 -24.00 -12.12
N THR A 97 20.30 -22.66 -12.06
CA THR A 97 21.52 -21.86 -12.24
C THR A 97 22.31 -21.71 -10.94
N VAL A 98 23.65 -21.65 -11.06
CA VAL A 98 24.56 -21.33 -9.93
C VAL A 98 24.25 -19.94 -9.36
N ASP A 99 23.79 -19.02 -10.20
CA ASP A 99 23.44 -17.66 -9.79
C ASP A 99 22.18 -17.63 -8.93
N ARG A 100 21.20 -18.51 -9.18
CA ARG A 100 20.04 -18.67 -8.31
C ARG A 100 20.45 -19.14 -6.91
N GLN A 101 21.27 -20.19 -6.81
CA GLN A 101 21.77 -20.66 -5.51
C GLN A 101 22.49 -19.55 -4.74
N LEU A 102 23.35 -18.79 -5.42
CA LEU A 102 24.05 -17.67 -4.78
C LEU A 102 23.12 -16.53 -4.36
N ALA A 103 22.08 -16.24 -5.14
CA ALA A 103 21.05 -15.26 -4.79
C ALA A 103 20.26 -15.72 -3.56
N GLU A 104 19.83 -16.98 -3.53
CA GLU A 104 19.13 -17.59 -2.39
C GLU A 104 20.00 -17.58 -1.12
N GLU A 105 21.27 -17.97 -1.23
CA GLU A 105 22.21 -17.95 -0.09
C GLU A 105 22.53 -16.52 0.38
N ALA A 106 22.66 -15.55 -0.54
CA ALA A 106 22.88 -14.16 -0.19
C ALA A 106 21.65 -13.54 0.48
N CYS A 107 20.44 -13.83 -0.02
CA CYS A 107 19.19 -13.41 0.62
C CYS A 107 19.01 -14.05 1.99
N ALA A 108 19.24 -15.36 2.12
CA ALA A 108 19.25 -16.06 3.40
C ALA A 108 20.18 -15.42 4.43
N PHE A 109 21.34 -14.94 3.98
CA PHE A 109 22.31 -14.26 4.83
C PHE A 109 21.86 -12.86 5.24
N MET A 110 21.45 -12.03 4.28
CA MET A 110 21.12 -10.61 4.48
C MET A 110 19.74 -10.39 5.09
N PHE A 111 18.80 -11.27 4.78
CA PHE A 111 17.38 -11.18 5.14
C PHE A 111 16.92 -12.49 5.78
N PRO A 112 17.25 -12.76 7.05
CA PRO A 112 16.89 -14.03 7.72
C PRO A 112 15.39 -14.36 7.70
N TYR A 113 14.53 -13.35 7.52
CA TYR A 113 13.09 -13.49 7.31
C TYR A 113 12.73 -14.42 6.14
N THR A 114 13.54 -14.46 5.08
CA THR A 114 13.28 -15.27 3.88
C THR A 114 13.41 -16.78 4.11
N ASN A 115 13.94 -17.21 5.26
CA ASN A 115 14.26 -18.61 5.57
C ASN A 115 13.38 -19.25 6.66
N ARG A 116 12.28 -18.61 7.10
CA ARG A 116 11.39 -19.12 8.17
C ARG A 116 12.07 -19.42 9.52
N VAL A 117 13.34 -19.06 9.68
CA VAL A 117 14.03 -19.14 10.96
C VAL A 117 13.54 -17.96 11.78
N GLN A 118 12.89 -18.22 12.91
CA GLN A 118 12.62 -17.18 13.92
C GLN A 118 13.98 -16.62 14.35
N ALA A 119 14.37 -15.49 13.78
CA ALA A 119 15.56 -14.79 14.21
C ALA A 119 15.27 -14.24 15.61
N GLU A 120 15.91 -14.84 16.62
CA GLU A 120 15.91 -14.35 18.01
C GLU A 120 16.46 -12.92 18.14
N ASP A 121 17.01 -12.33 17.06
CA ASP A 121 17.52 -10.97 17.10
C ASP A 121 17.49 -10.28 15.73
N LYS A 122 16.28 -9.97 15.20
CA LYS A 122 16.13 -9.00 14.08
C LYS A 122 16.74 -7.63 14.41
N THR A 123 16.99 -7.37 15.69
CA THR A 123 17.52 -6.16 16.29
C THR A 123 19.04 -6.15 16.49
N ALA A 124 19.75 -7.21 16.07
CA ALA A 124 21.20 -7.22 16.08
C ALA A 124 21.72 -5.96 15.38
N HIS A 125 22.45 -5.11 16.12
CA HIS A 125 22.72 -3.73 15.73
C HIS A 125 23.22 -3.63 14.27
N TRP A 126 22.44 -2.95 13.43
CA TRP A 126 22.76 -2.54 12.05
C TRP A 126 22.52 -3.54 10.90
N ARG A 127 21.86 -4.68 11.08
CA ARG A 127 21.56 -5.59 9.95
C ARG A 127 20.69 -4.90 8.88
N ILE A 128 20.93 -5.16 7.59
CA ILE A 128 20.07 -4.65 6.49
C ILE A 128 18.71 -5.35 6.38
N ALA A 129 18.54 -6.45 7.13
CA ALA A 129 17.23 -7.03 7.40
C ALA A 129 16.31 -6.02 8.11
N ASP A 130 16.88 -5.09 8.88
CA ASP A 130 16.18 -3.88 9.28
C ASP A 130 16.19 -2.91 8.10
N ILE A 131 14.97 -2.60 7.69
CA ILE A 131 14.65 -1.79 6.54
C ILE A 131 15.30 -0.39 6.63
N ASN A 132 15.42 0.26 7.79
CA ASN A 132 16.08 1.57 7.89
C ASN A 132 17.56 1.49 7.57
N HIS A 133 18.22 0.39 7.93
CA HIS A 133 19.60 0.16 7.54
C HIS A 133 19.72 -0.15 6.04
N LEU A 134 18.74 -0.84 5.45
CA LEU A 134 18.66 -0.96 3.99
C LEU A 134 18.52 0.42 3.32
N ALA A 135 17.71 1.35 3.85
CA ALA A 135 17.58 2.72 3.29
C ALA A 135 18.91 3.43 3.31
N ARG A 136 19.58 3.39 4.46
CA ARG A 136 20.89 4.03 4.62
C ARG A 136 21.94 3.41 3.70
N LEU A 137 21.89 2.08 3.49
CA LEU A 137 22.72 1.41 2.49
C LEU A 137 22.41 1.93 1.09
N LEU A 138 21.14 1.96 0.70
CA LEU A 138 20.69 2.40 -0.62
C LEU A 138 21.06 3.88 -0.87
N GLN A 139 20.86 4.76 0.12
CA GLN A 139 21.27 6.17 0.08
C GLN A 139 22.79 6.33 -0.05
N GLY A 140 23.57 5.49 0.62
CA GLY A 140 25.04 5.55 0.62
C GLY A 140 25.68 4.82 -0.56
N SER A 141 24.95 3.92 -1.21
CA SER A 141 25.39 3.23 -2.41
C SER A 141 25.17 4.15 -3.62
N GLY A 142 26.21 4.40 -4.41
CA GLY A 142 26.12 5.23 -5.64
C GLY A 142 25.35 4.53 -6.78
N LEU A 143 24.24 3.86 -6.46
CA LEU A 143 23.40 3.14 -7.41
C LEU A 143 22.54 4.16 -8.16
N GLU A 144 22.64 4.13 -9.49
CA GLU A 144 21.86 4.98 -10.38
C GLU A 144 20.35 4.75 -10.16
N GLY A 145 19.57 5.84 -10.10
CA GLY A 145 18.11 5.79 -9.98
C GLY A 145 17.55 6.00 -8.57
N ILE A 146 18.40 6.17 -7.55
CA ILE A 146 17.98 6.59 -6.21
C ILE A 146 18.01 8.12 -6.15
N PRO A 147 16.86 8.79 -5.94
CA PRO A 147 16.83 10.24 -5.79
C PRO A 147 17.65 10.67 -4.58
N ASP A 148 18.36 11.79 -4.69
CA ASP A 148 19.15 12.32 -3.58
C ASP A 148 18.20 12.74 -2.44
N ALA A 149 18.53 12.36 -1.21
CA ALA A 149 17.79 12.80 -0.02
C ALA A 149 17.74 14.33 0.07
N GLY A 150 18.80 15.01 -0.41
CA GLY A 150 18.86 16.47 -0.53
C GLY A 150 17.80 17.03 -1.48
N GLU A 151 17.48 16.34 -2.58
CA GLU A 151 16.43 16.75 -3.52
C GLU A 151 15.06 16.68 -2.87
N PHE A 152 14.72 15.56 -2.23
CA PHE A 152 13.45 15.43 -1.49
C PHE A 152 13.32 16.44 -0.35
N ALA A 153 14.40 16.67 0.42
CA ALA A 153 14.40 17.71 1.43
C ALA A 153 14.15 19.10 0.82
N ALA A 154 14.74 19.42 -0.33
CA ALA A 154 14.50 20.68 -1.04
C ALA A 154 13.06 20.80 -1.56
N LEU A 155 12.45 19.70 -2.02
CA LEU A 155 11.07 19.63 -2.45
C LEU A 155 10.09 19.82 -1.28
N PHE A 156 10.29 19.14 -0.16
CA PHE A 156 9.43 19.32 1.03
C PHE A 156 9.54 20.72 1.64
N ASN A 157 10.66 21.42 1.42
CA ASN A 157 10.81 22.84 1.77
C ASN A 157 10.10 23.79 0.79
N ASN A 158 9.83 23.35 -0.44
CA ASN A 158 9.22 24.14 -1.51
C ASN A 158 8.09 23.38 -2.20
N PRO A 159 6.92 23.22 -1.55
CA PRO A 159 5.81 22.42 -2.07
C PRO A 159 5.36 22.73 -3.49
N ASP A 160 5.46 23.99 -3.94
CA ASP A 160 5.10 24.38 -5.31
C ASP A 160 5.92 23.62 -6.37
N ARG A 161 7.18 23.26 -6.07
CA ARG A 161 8.04 22.50 -6.97
C ARG A 161 7.63 21.04 -7.12
N ILE A 162 6.96 20.48 -6.11
CA ILE A 162 6.48 19.09 -6.15
C ILE A 162 5.46 18.93 -7.28
N LEU A 163 4.57 19.91 -7.46
CA LEU A 163 3.60 19.87 -8.56
C LEU A 163 4.26 19.85 -9.93
N ASP A 164 5.31 20.64 -10.11
CA ASP A 164 6.02 20.72 -11.39
C ASP A 164 6.80 19.44 -11.69
N GLU A 165 7.37 18.82 -10.65
CA GLU A 165 8.05 17.53 -10.75
C GLU A 165 7.07 16.41 -11.10
N LEU A 166 5.96 16.30 -10.36
CA LEU A 166 4.95 15.26 -10.58
C LEU A 166 4.28 15.38 -11.95
N LYS A 167 4.08 16.59 -12.49
CA LYS A 167 3.53 16.79 -13.85
C LYS A 167 4.39 16.21 -14.97
N CYS A 168 5.69 16.06 -14.74
CA CYS A 168 6.63 15.59 -15.76
C CYS A 168 6.82 14.06 -15.73
N MET A 169 6.18 13.37 -14.79
CA MET A 169 6.30 11.93 -14.58
C MET A 169 5.11 11.19 -15.17
N ASP A 170 5.31 9.91 -15.52
CA ASP A 170 4.24 8.97 -15.85
C ASP A 170 3.82 8.17 -14.59
N ALA A 171 2.92 7.19 -14.78
CA ALA A 171 2.37 6.39 -13.69
C ALA A 171 3.47 5.63 -12.91
N GLU A 172 4.44 5.04 -13.60
CA GLU A 172 5.56 4.32 -12.96
C GLU A 172 6.48 5.29 -12.22
N GLY A 173 6.76 6.46 -12.81
CA GLY A 173 7.47 7.55 -12.15
C GLY A 173 6.79 7.99 -10.86
N TRP A 174 5.46 8.12 -10.84
CA TRP A 174 4.71 8.48 -9.63
C TRP A 174 4.80 7.42 -8.54
N LYS A 175 4.67 6.13 -8.91
CA LYS A 175 4.80 5.02 -7.94
C LYS A 175 6.16 5.04 -7.27
N HIS A 176 7.22 5.19 -8.07
CA HIS A 176 8.58 5.30 -7.58
C HIS A 176 8.74 6.53 -6.68
N TRP A 177 8.26 7.68 -7.14
CA TRP A 177 8.34 8.94 -6.39
C TRP A 177 7.63 8.84 -5.04
N LEU A 178 6.39 8.32 -4.99
CA LEU A 178 5.61 8.15 -3.76
C LEU A 178 6.31 7.23 -2.77
N ASN A 179 6.89 6.13 -3.25
CA ASN A 179 7.67 5.21 -2.44
C ASN A 179 8.89 5.90 -1.82
N HIS A 180 9.59 6.75 -2.58
CA HIS A 180 10.73 7.50 -2.10
C HIS A 180 10.35 8.68 -1.18
N ALA A 181 9.30 9.43 -1.51
CA ALA A 181 8.84 10.58 -0.75
C ALA A 181 8.62 10.20 0.72
N ARG A 182 7.94 9.08 0.95
CA ARG A 182 7.70 8.50 2.28
C ARG A 182 9.00 8.21 3.04
N ARG A 183 10.00 7.62 2.37
CA ARG A 183 11.32 7.29 2.96
C ARG A 183 12.13 8.53 3.32
N TYR A 184 11.92 9.64 2.63
CA TYR A 184 12.68 10.87 2.80
C TYR A 184 11.93 11.95 3.56
N LEU A 185 10.75 11.65 4.10
CA LEU A 185 10.02 12.60 4.94
C LEU A 185 10.91 13.02 6.12
N PRO A 186 11.11 14.33 6.33
CA PRO A 186 11.87 14.80 7.47
C PRO A 186 11.06 14.58 8.74
N GLY A 187 11.74 14.33 9.87
CA GLY A 187 11.06 14.20 11.18
C GLY A 187 10.30 15.45 11.62
N LYS A 188 10.46 16.58 10.93
CA LYS A 188 9.62 17.78 11.07
C LYS A 188 9.46 18.45 9.70
N LEU A 189 8.21 18.65 9.28
CA LEU A 189 7.90 19.37 8.06
C LEU A 189 7.86 20.88 8.32
N PRO A 190 8.48 21.71 7.44
CA PRO A 190 8.49 23.16 7.61
C PRO A 190 7.18 23.81 7.17
N LYS A 191 6.53 23.24 6.15
CA LYS A 191 5.32 23.75 5.49
C LYS A 191 4.29 22.63 5.27
N PRO A 192 3.78 22.01 6.34
CA PRO A 192 2.96 20.80 6.25
C PRO A 192 1.63 21.06 5.55
N THR A 193 1.00 22.22 5.77
CA THR A 193 -0.27 22.58 5.13
C THR A 193 -0.09 22.80 3.64
N GLU A 194 0.93 23.56 3.23
CA GLU A 194 1.20 23.82 1.81
C GLU A 194 1.61 22.54 1.08
N LEU A 195 2.36 21.65 1.74
CA LEU A 195 2.68 20.32 1.20
C LEU A 195 1.43 19.47 0.99
N LEU A 196 0.56 19.40 2.01
CA LEU A 196 -0.70 18.66 1.95
C LEU A 196 -1.59 19.19 0.82
N ASP A 197 -1.70 20.51 0.69
CA ASP A 197 -2.49 21.16 -0.36
C ASP A 197 -1.95 20.87 -1.76
N ALA A 198 -0.63 20.96 -1.96
CA ALA A 198 0.00 20.65 -3.24
C ALA A 198 -0.25 19.19 -3.66
N LEU A 199 0.00 18.24 -2.75
CA LEU A 199 -0.23 16.82 -3.00
C LEU A 199 -1.73 16.52 -3.21
N SER A 200 -2.62 17.15 -2.45
CA SER A 200 -4.07 16.98 -2.58
C SER A 200 -4.59 17.51 -3.90
N HIS A 201 -4.08 18.66 -4.37
CA HIS A 201 -4.40 19.21 -5.68
C HIS A 201 -4.02 18.25 -6.80
N PHE A 202 -2.81 17.66 -6.72
CA PHE A 202 -2.37 16.68 -7.70
C PHE A 202 -3.19 15.39 -7.66
N ALA A 203 -3.45 14.84 -6.47
CA ALA A 203 -4.28 13.64 -6.30
C ALA A 203 -5.71 13.84 -6.82
N ALA A 204 -6.32 14.99 -6.55
CA ALA A 204 -7.64 15.35 -7.09
C ALA A 204 -7.64 15.39 -8.62
N LYS A 205 -6.59 15.97 -9.24
CA LYS A 205 -6.42 15.96 -10.69
C LYS A 205 -6.31 14.54 -11.24
N LEU A 206 -5.52 13.67 -10.61
CA LEU A 206 -5.39 12.26 -11.04
C LEU A 206 -6.73 11.50 -10.98
N PHE A 207 -7.57 11.80 -9.98
CA PHE A 207 -8.92 11.26 -9.88
C PHE A 207 -9.83 11.76 -11.01
N ASP A 208 -9.83 13.08 -11.25
CA ASP A 208 -10.68 13.70 -12.27
C ASP A 208 -10.35 13.17 -13.68
N GLU A 209 -9.07 12.96 -13.95
CA GLU A 209 -8.55 12.40 -15.21
C GLU A 209 -8.60 10.86 -15.27
N ALA A 210 -9.02 10.18 -14.19
CA ALA A 210 -9.09 8.72 -14.07
C ALA A 210 -7.75 8.00 -14.39
N ILE A 211 -6.63 8.61 -13.97
CA ILE A 211 -5.27 8.08 -14.21
C ILE A 211 -4.76 7.26 -13.02
N ALA A 212 -5.20 7.58 -11.79
CA ALA A 212 -4.74 6.88 -10.61
C ALA A 212 -5.24 5.42 -10.57
N ASP A 213 -4.31 4.48 -10.45
CA ASP A 213 -4.59 3.10 -10.08
C ASP A 213 -4.57 2.90 -8.56
N GLY A 214 -4.82 1.67 -8.13
CA GLY A 214 -4.83 1.31 -6.71
C GLY A 214 -3.50 1.61 -6.01
N GLU A 215 -2.38 1.30 -6.67
CA GLU A 215 -1.03 1.49 -6.12
C GLU A 215 -0.69 2.97 -5.93
N ILE A 216 -1.01 3.82 -6.91
CA ILE A 216 -0.84 5.27 -6.82
C ILE A 216 -1.70 5.84 -5.71
N SER A 217 -2.99 5.48 -5.67
CA SER A 217 -3.91 6.00 -4.65
C SER A 217 -3.49 5.59 -3.23
N HIS A 218 -3.00 4.35 -3.07
CA HIS A 218 -2.45 3.85 -1.82
C HIS A 218 -1.17 4.59 -1.43
N GLY A 219 -0.25 4.82 -2.38
CA GLY A 219 0.97 5.58 -2.15
C GLY A 219 0.70 6.97 -1.60
N PHE A 220 -0.26 7.69 -2.19
CA PHE A 220 -0.72 8.99 -1.69
C PHE A 220 -1.39 8.89 -0.32
N SER A 221 -2.34 7.98 -0.15
CA SER A 221 -3.05 7.77 1.13
C SER A 221 -2.08 7.53 2.29
N ARG A 222 -1.04 6.75 2.05
CA ARG A 222 0.06 6.52 3.02
C ARG A 222 0.91 7.75 3.28
N LEU A 223 1.31 8.45 2.23
CA LEU A 223 2.09 9.68 2.35
C LEU A 223 1.32 10.74 3.16
N PHE A 224 0.01 10.87 2.94
CA PHE A 224 -0.83 11.77 3.71
C PHE A 224 -0.92 11.37 5.18
N LEU A 225 -1.10 10.08 5.48
CA LEU A 225 -1.09 9.55 6.84
C LEU A 225 0.22 9.91 7.57
N GLU A 226 1.36 9.70 6.91
CA GLU A 226 2.69 10.03 7.43
C GLU A 226 2.87 11.51 7.71
N ILE A 227 2.48 12.36 6.75
CA ILE A 227 2.54 13.82 6.90
C ILE A 227 1.72 14.27 8.11
N LEU A 228 0.53 13.69 8.33
CA LEU A 228 -0.32 13.98 9.49
C LEU A 228 0.34 13.57 10.80
N PHE A 229 0.99 12.41 10.88
CA PHE A 229 1.68 11.97 12.10
C PHE A 229 2.85 12.86 12.51
N LEU A 230 3.54 13.46 11.52
CA LEU A 230 4.61 14.44 11.76
C LEU A 230 4.09 15.77 12.35
N GLN A 231 2.78 15.97 12.40
CA GLN A 231 2.16 17.16 12.98
C GLN A 231 1.86 16.98 14.46
N SER A 232 1.72 18.11 15.16
CA SER A 232 1.22 18.10 16.52
C SER A 232 -0.19 17.53 16.57
N GLU A 233 -0.53 16.83 17.65
CA GLU A 233 -1.85 16.19 17.79
C GLU A 233 -3.02 17.17 17.60
N LYS A 234 -2.82 18.45 17.93
CA LYS A 234 -3.82 19.52 17.78
C LYS A 234 -4.04 19.93 16.32
N ASP A 235 -3.02 19.77 15.47
CA ASP A 235 -3.07 20.18 14.06
C ASP A 235 -3.59 19.05 13.15
N ARG A 236 -3.56 17.80 13.61
CA ARG A 236 -3.98 16.62 12.82
C ARG A 236 -5.44 16.67 12.38
N PHE A 237 -6.35 17.04 13.29
CA PHE A 237 -7.78 17.09 13.00
C PHE A 237 -8.14 18.10 11.87
N PRO A 238 -7.78 19.40 11.95
CA PRO A 238 -8.11 20.34 10.89
C PRO A 238 -7.43 20.02 9.56
N LEU A 239 -6.22 19.46 9.58
CA LEU A 239 -5.53 19.02 8.35
C LEU A 239 -6.22 17.82 7.70
N LEU A 240 -6.68 16.85 8.50
CA LEU A 240 -7.42 15.70 7.98
C LEU A 240 -8.79 16.10 7.42
N GLN A 241 -9.50 17.03 8.05
CA GLN A 241 -10.75 17.59 7.48
C GLN A 241 -10.48 18.20 6.10
N ARG A 242 -9.45 19.04 6.02
CA ARG A 242 -9.05 19.70 4.77
C ARG A 242 -8.68 18.70 3.68
N LEU A 243 -7.93 17.65 4.02
CA LEU A 243 -7.60 16.57 3.09
C LEU A 243 -8.88 15.94 2.50
N ILE A 244 -9.81 15.50 3.35
CA ILE A 244 -11.05 14.83 2.91
C ILE A 244 -11.92 15.71 2.01
N ASP A 245 -11.93 17.02 2.26
CA ASP A 245 -12.67 17.96 1.41
C ASP A 245 -12.06 18.10 0.01
N GLN A 246 -10.74 17.97 -0.10
CA GLN A 246 -9.98 18.21 -1.33
C GLN A 246 -9.85 16.96 -2.22
N VAL A 247 -9.66 15.77 -1.65
CA VAL A 247 -9.36 14.55 -2.43
C VAL A 247 -10.56 13.59 -2.57
N SER A 248 -10.39 12.50 -3.33
CA SER A 248 -11.36 11.40 -3.39
C SER A 248 -11.29 10.54 -2.12
N CYS A 249 -12.22 9.60 -1.98
CA CYS A 249 -12.27 8.74 -0.80
C CYS A 249 -11.06 7.82 -0.69
N SER A 250 -10.55 7.26 -1.80
CA SER A 250 -9.37 6.37 -1.81
C SER A 250 -8.11 7.05 -1.27
N PHE A 251 -7.88 8.32 -1.60
CA PHE A 251 -6.69 9.06 -1.18
C PHE A 251 -6.66 9.45 0.30
N SER A 252 -7.81 9.47 0.99
CA SER A 252 -7.88 9.81 2.41
C SER A 252 -8.19 8.60 3.30
N GLU A 253 -8.33 7.42 2.70
CA GLU A 253 -8.87 6.22 3.36
C GLU A 253 -8.02 5.80 4.56
N ASP A 254 -6.68 5.76 4.44
CA ASP A 254 -5.82 5.26 5.53
C ASP A 254 -5.89 6.14 6.77
N ALA A 255 -5.90 7.47 6.58
CA ALA A 255 -5.99 8.41 7.69
C ALA A 255 -7.34 8.31 8.42
N VAL A 256 -8.43 8.14 7.67
CA VAL A 256 -9.77 7.94 8.24
C VAL A 256 -9.86 6.59 8.93
N PHE A 257 -9.37 5.52 8.29
CA PHE A 257 -9.35 4.17 8.84
C PHE A 257 -8.57 4.12 10.15
N TYR A 258 -7.36 4.67 10.18
CA TYR A 258 -6.53 4.70 11.39
C TYR A 258 -7.21 5.50 12.50
N SER A 259 -7.77 6.67 12.18
CA SER A 259 -8.53 7.48 13.14
C SER A 259 -9.70 6.72 13.76
N ALA A 260 -10.46 6.00 12.93
CA ALA A 260 -11.56 5.16 13.41
C ALA A 260 -11.05 3.99 14.27
N TRP A 261 -9.99 3.33 13.82
CA TRP A 261 -9.41 2.18 14.49
C TRP A 261 -8.96 2.49 15.91
N THR A 262 -8.16 3.55 16.10
CA THR A 262 -7.59 3.88 17.42
C THR A 262 -8.64 4.25 18.46
N HIS A 263 -9.85 4.60 18.01
CA HIS A 263 -11.00 4.94 18.85
C HIS A 263 -12.08 3.85 18.89
N GLY A 264 -11.79 2.65 18.40
CA GLY A 264 -12.72 1.51 18.44
C GLY A 264 -13.96 1.69 17.57
N LEU A 265 -13.89 2.53 16.53
CA LEU A 265 -14.96 2.82 15.56
C LEU A 265 -14.91 1.90 14.34
N LEU A 266 -14.35 0.71 14.52
CA LEU A 266 -14.32 -0.34 13.51
C LEU A 266 -15.12 -1.52 14.00
N SER A 267 -16.05 -1.97 13.17
CA SER A 267 -16.76 -3.21 13.42
C SER A 267 -15.97 -4.46 13.01
N ILE A 268 -14.76 -4.32 12.49
CA ILE A 268 -13.86 -5.43 12.18
C ILE A 268 -12.67 -5.45 13.13
N ARG A 269 -12.09 -6.63 13.31
CA ARG A 269 -10.82 -6.74 14.02
C ARG A 269 -9.76 -5.97 13.25
N ALA A 270 -9.04 -5.12 13.96
CA ALA A 270 -7.90 -4.43 13.42
C ALA A 270 -6.86 -5.42 12.88
N PRO A 271 -6.24 -5.14 11.73
CA PRO A 271 -5.07 -5.88 11.29
C PRO A 271 -4.00 -5.86 12.39
N TYR A 272 -3.36 -7.01 12.62
CA TYR A 272 -2.27 -7.16 13.59
C TYR A 272 -1.09 -6.20 13.33
N GLU A 273 -1.00 -5.67 12.11
CA GLU A 273 0.05 -4.75 11.64
C GLU A 273 -0.08 -3.34 12.21
N TYR A 274 -1.23 -2.98 12.79
CA TYR A 274 -1.33 -1.74 13.52
C TYR A 274 -0.85 -1.92 14.97
N SER A 275 0.46 -1.80 15.20
CA SER A 275 1.02 -1.75 16.56
C SER A 275 0.42 -0.56 17.32
N ARG A 276 0.25 -0.64 18.64
CA ARG A 276 -0.28 0.47 19.46
C ARG A 276 0.76 1.56 19.76
N GLU A 277 1.94 1.49 19.15
CA GLU A 277 3.11 2.27 19.59
C GLU A 277 3.05 3.76 19.19
N GLU A 278 2.42 4.11 18.05
CA GLU A 278 2.37 5.49 17.55
C GLU A 278 1.24 6.36 18.17
N GLY A 279 0.49 5.81 19.12
CA GLY A 279 -0.64 6.50 19.74
C GLY A 279 -1.81 6.77 18.78
N PRO A 280 -2.85 7.47 19.25
CA PRO A 280 -4.02 7.77 18.44
C PRO A 280 -3.72 8.88 17.42
N MET A 281 -4.31 8.78 16.22
CA MET A 281 -4.19 9.84 15.20
C MET A 281 -4.89 11.13 15.65
N LEU A 282 -6.06 10.98 16.25
CA LEU A 282 -6.88 12.09 16.76
C LEU A 282 -6.96 12.03 18.27
N LEU A 283 -7.08 13.18 18.91
CA LEU A 283 -7.05 13.30 20.38
C LEU A 283 -8.18 12.54 21.06
N ASP A 284 -9.37 12.56 20.47
CA ASP A 284 -10.56 12.02 21.08
C ASP A 284 -11.49 11.34 20.05
N LYS A 285 -12.44 10.57 20.59
CA LYS A 285 -13.42 9.81 19.81
C LYS A 285 -14.37 10.72 19.03
N GLU A 286 -14.68 11.93 19.52
CA GLU A 286 -15.60 12.86 18.87
C GLU A 286 -15.01 13.37 17.55
N GLN A 287 -13.72 13.72 17.55
CA GLN A 287 -12.97 14.05 16.35
C GLN A 287 -12.97 12.89 15.35
N ALA A 288 -12.73 11.66 15.82
CA ALA A 288 -12.76 10.49 14.94
C ALA A 288 -14.14 10.24 14.32
N LEU A 289 -15.22 10.41 15.09
CA LEU A 289 -16.59 10.33 14.57
C LEU A 289 -16.88 11.44 13.55
N ALA A 290 -16.43 12.67 13.79
CA ALA A 290 -16.58 13.77 12.86
C ALA A 290 -15.85 13.53 11.53
N ILE A 291 -14.61 13.01 11.59
CA ILE A 291 -13.83 12.61 10.40
C ILE A 291 -14.52 11.49 9.62
N VAL A 292 -14.99 10.45 10.31
CA VAL A 292 -15.74 9.36 9.66
C VAL A 292 -17.01 9.88 8.99
N ALA A 293 -17.77 10.76 9.66
CA ALA A 293 -18.98 11.35 9.10
C ALA A 293 -18.67 12.18 7.85
N LEU A 294 -17.60 12.99 7.87
CA LEU A 294 -17.16 13.79 6.73
C LEU A 294 -16.78 12.92 5.53
N TRP A 295 -15.98 11.87 5.76
CA TRP A 295 -15.58 10.95 4.70
C TRP A 295 -16.77 10.16 4.12
N LYS A 296 -17.71 9.73 4.96
CA LYS A 296 -18.97 9.09 4.48
C LYS A 296 -19.85 10.05 3.70
N ALA A 297 -19.91 11.32 4.09
CA ALA A 297 -20.64 12.35 3.35
C ALA A 297 -20.00 12.59 1.97
N ARG A 298 -18.66 12.56 1.87
CA ARG A 298 -17.92 12.60 0.60
C ARG A 298 -18.27 11.40 -0.29
N ALA A 299 -18.22 10.17 0.24
CA ALA A 299 -18.60 8.97 -0.50
C ALA A 299 -20.05 9.03 -1.00
N SER A 300 -20.96 9.53 -0.15
CA SER A 300 -22.37 9.75 -0.50
C SER A 300 -22.52 10.75 -1.66
N LYS A 301 -21.78 11.87 -1.61
CA LYS A 301 -21.77 12.89 -2.67
C LYS A 301 -21.25 12.33 -3.99
N LEU A 302 -20.12 11.62 -3.97
CA LEU A 302 -19.56 10.98 -5.17
C LEU A 302 -20.51 9.94 -5.75
N SER A 303 -21.18 9.16 -4.90
CA SER A 303 -22.21 8.21 -5.33
C SER A 303 -23.42 8.90 -5.97
N ALA A 304 -23.89 10.02 -5.40
CA ALA A 304 -24.99 10.80 -5.98
C ALA A 304 -24.63 11.44 -7.34
N GLN A 305 -23.34 11.67 -7.59
CA GLN A 305 -22.81 12.24 -8.83
C GLN A 305 -22.37 11.17 -9.85
N ASN A 306 -22.57 9.88 -9.58
CA ASN A 306 -22.04 8.75 -10.35
C ASN A 306 -20.50 8.81 -10.56
N LEU A 307 -19.78 9.48 -9.66
CA LEU A 307 -18.33 9.57 -9.68
C LEU A 307 -17.67 8.49 -8.82
N LEU A 308 -18.42 7.82 -7.95
CA LEU A 308 -17.86 6.79 -7.07
C LEU A 308 -17.23 5.63 -7.85
N VAL A 309 -17.76 5.27 -9.03
CA VAL A 309 -17.21 4.21 -9.90
C VAL A 309 -15.76 4.49 -10.32
N LYS A 310 -15.35 5.77 -10.34
CA LYS A 310 -14.00 6.22 -10.68
C LYS A 310 -12.99 6.06 -9.54
N GLU A 311 -13.43 5.72 -8.33
CA GLU A 311 -12.49 5.50 -7.22
C GLU A 311 -11.47 4.41 -7.61
N PRO A 312 -10.16 4.70 -7.49
CA PRO A 312 -9.11 3.73 -7.80
C PRO A 312 -9.27 2.45 -6.97
N GLU A 313 -9.63 2.62 -5.70
CA GLU A 313 -9.88 1.55 -4.71
C GLU A 313 -11.38 1.41 -4.40
N LEU A 314 -12.22 1.35 -5.45
CA LEU A 314 -13.69 1.31 -5.34
C LEU A 314 -14.19 0.33 -4.27
N HIS A 315 -13.69 -0.90 -4.26
CA HIS A 315 -14.11 -1.96 -3.34
C HIS A 315 -13.72 -1.68 -1.90
N SER A 316 -12.54 -1.10 -1.68
CA SER A 316 -12.09 -0.69 -0.36
C SER A 316 -12.98 0.42 0.18
N VAL A 317 -13.24 1.45 -0.64
CA VAL A 317 -14.13 2.57 -0.27
C VAL A 317 -15.54 2.07 0.08
N LEU A 318 -16.15 1.25 -0.78
CA LEU A 318 -17.48 0.68 -0.52
C LEU A 318 -17.50 -0.13 0.77
N TYR A 319 -16.47 -0.93 1.02
CA TYR A 319 -16.37 -1.72 2.24
C TYR A 319 -16.24 -0.84 3.48
N ARG A 320 -15.28 0.08 3.51
CA ARG A 320 -15.06 0.99 4.64
C ARG A 320 -16.26 1.84 4.93
N TRP A 321 -17.01 2.24 3.91
CA TRP A 321 -18.25 3.00 4.10
C TRP A 321 -19.27 2.24 4.96
N THR A 322 -19.32 0.90 4.86
CA THR A 322 -20.15 0.07 5.75
C THR A 322 -19.56 -0.12 7.15
N GLN A 323 -18.23 -0.23 7.27
CA GLN A 323 -17.56 -0.66 8.50
C GLN A 323 -17.14 0.47 9.45
N LEU A 324 -16.98 1.70 8.95
CA LEU A 324 -16.52 2.83 9.76
C LEU A 324 -17.66 3.42 10.61
N GLY A 325 -17.37 3.77 11.85
CA GLY A 325 -18.33 4.41 12.77
C GLY A 325 -18.85 3.44 13.84
N GLU A 326 -19.86 3.88 14.59
CA GLU A 326 -20.38 3.09 15.72
C GLU A 326 -21.26 1.91 15.29
N HIS A 327 -21.88 2.03 14.12
CA HIS A 327 -22.83 1.05 13.60
C HIS A 327 -22.54 0.75 12.13
N ARG A 328 -22.69 -0.54 11.78
CA ARG A 328 -22.66 -0.98 10.39
C ARG A 328 -23.94 -0.53 9.69
N ASP A 329 -23.81 0.10 8.53
CA ASP A 329 -24.95 0.39 7.66
C ASP A 329 -24.61 0.07 6.20
N TYR A 330 -25.20 -1.02 5.71
CA TYR A 330 -25.02 -1.47 4.33
C TYR A 330 -25.96 -0.76 3.34
N ARG A 331 -27.05 -0.14 3.80
CA ARG A 331 -28.09 0.43 2.92
C ARG A 331 -27.57 1.51 1.97
N PRO A 332 -26.79 2.52 2.41
CA PRO A 332 -26.26 3.52 1.47
C PRO A 332 -25.29 2.89 0.46
N VAL A 333 -24.51 1.90 0.88
CA VAL A 333 -23.55 1.19 0.03
C VAL A 333 -24.26 0.31 -0.99
N TRP A 334 -25.27 -0.47 -0.60
CA TRP A 334 -26.07 -1.26 -1.53
C TRP A 334 -26.77 -0.41 -2.59
N ARG A 335 -27.28 0.77 -2.22
CA ARG A 335 -27.82 1.73 -3.20
C ARG A 335 -26.73 2.28 -4.12
N ALA A 336 -25.52 2.49 -3.62
CA ALA A 336 -24.38 2.92 -4.43
C ALA A 336 -23.97 1.82 -5.42
N VAL A 337 -23.83 0.57 -4.96
CA VAL A 337 -23.44 -0.58 -5.80
C VAL A 337 -24.50 -0.84 -6.86
N SER A 338 -25.78 -0.87 -6.51
CA SER A 338 -26.88 -1.04 -7.49
C SER A 338 -26.84 0.03 -8.59
N ARG A 339 -26.50 1.29 -8.26
CA ARG A 339 -26.31 2.35 -9.25
C ARG A 339 -25.06 2.17 -10.10
N ILE A 340 -23.95 1.75 -9.51
CA ILE A 340 -22.70 1.47 -10.24
C ILE A 340 -22.94 0.34 -11.24
N CYS A 341 -23.62 -0.73 -10.83
CA CYS A 341 -23.89 -1.90 -11.68
C CYS A 341 -25.05 -1.71 -12.67
N ALA A 342 -25.65 -0.51 -12.76
CA ALA A 342 -26.80 -0.26 -13.64
C ALA A 342 -26.40 -0.17 -15.13
N ASP A 343 -25.12 0.04 -15.43
CA ASP A 343 -24.57 0.00 -16.78
C ASP A 343 -23.42 -1.03 -16.89
N ARG A 344 -23.06 -1.37 -18.13
CA ARG A 344 -22.07 -2.40 -18.43
C ARG A 344 -20.70 -2.07 -17.84
N ASP A 345 -20.25 -0.83 -18.00
CA ASP A 345 -18.89 -0.42 -17.61
C ASP A 345 -18.73 -0.40 -16.10
N GLY A 346 -19.74 0.08 -15.38
CA GLY A 346 -19.77 0.05 -13.93
C GLY A 346 -19.94 -1.36 -13.36
N LEU A 347 -20.74 -2.22 -14.02
CA LEU A 347 -20.81 -3.64 -13.67
C LEU A 347 -19.46 -4.33 -13.85
N GLU A 348 -18.79 -4.14 -14.99
CA GLU A 348 -17.46 -4.69 -15.26
C GLU A 348 -16.43 -4.20 -14.24
N ARG A 349 -16.44 -2.90 -13.91
CA ARG A 349 -15.58 -2.30 -12.88
C ARG A 349 -15.85 -2.86 -11.48
N PHE A 350 -17.10 -3.14 -11.13
CA PHE A 350 -17.43 -3.81 -9.88
C PHE A 350 -16.97 -5.28 -9.88
N LEU A 351 -17.14 -5.99 -10.99
CA LEU A 351 -16.75 -7.40 -11.07
C LEU A 351 -15.22 -7.59 -11.15
N SER A 352 -14.45 -6.58 -11.56
CA SER A 352 -13.00 -6.69 -11.74
C SER A 352 -12.24 -7.15 -10.50
N ALA A 353 -12.71 -6.81 -9.29
CA ALA A 353 -12.10 -7.28 -8.05
C ALA A 353 -12.32 -8.77 -7.77
N PHE A 354 -13.21 -9.43 -8.53
CA PHE A 354 -13.46 -10.86 -8.43
C PHE A 354 -12.79 -11.65 -9.54
N ALA A 355 -12.08 -11.00 -10.47
CA ALA A 355 -11.36 -11.70 -11.53
C ALA A 355 -10.21 -12.55 -10.94
N GLY A 356 -10.13 -13.82 -11.32
CA GLY A 356 -8.98 -14.69 -10.99
C GLY A 356 -8.90 -15.27 -9.58
N HIS A 357 -9.76 -14.87 -8.63
CA HIS A 357 -9.76 -15.45 -7.28
C HIS A 357 -10.40 -16.84 -7.25
N ARG A 358 -9.68 -17.83 -6.68
CA ARG A 358 -10.10 -19.25 -6.67
C ARG A 358 -10.82 -19.67 -5.40
N GLU A 359 -10.65 -18.96 -4.29
CA GLU A 359 -11.34 -19.22 -3.03
C GLU A 359 -11.90 -17.90 -2.51
N ARG A 360 -13.21 -17.85 -2.28
CA ARG A 360 -13.92 -16.66 -1.78
C ARG A 360 -14.72 -17.07 -0.55
N GLU A 361 -14.61 -16.29 0.52
CA GLU A 361 -15.46 -16.50 1.69
C GLU A 361 -16.82 -15.79 1.50
N PRO A 362 -17.88 -16.22 2.20
CA PRO A 362 -19.17 -15.53 2.16
C PRO A 362 -19.09 -14.03 2.51
N SER A 363 -18.12 -13.64 3.36
CA SER A 363 -17.87 -12.25 3.76
C SER A 363 -17.48 -11.35 2.58
N ASN A 364 -16.80 -11.89 1.55
CA ASN A 364 -16.39 -11.19 0.33
C ASN A 364 -17.58 -10.69 -0.51
N PHE A 365 -18.78 -11.25 -0.29
CA PHE A 365 -19.98 -10.88 -1.03
C PHE A 365 -20.82 -9.82 -0.33
N SER A 366 -20.42 -9.33 0.85
CA SER A 366 -21.23 -8.40 1.65
C SER A 366 -21.60 -7.08 0.96
N LEU A 367 -20.90 -6.71 -0.12
CA LEU A 367 -21.24 -5.57 -0.98
C LEU A 367 -22.36 -5.84 -1.99
N VAL A 368 -22.72 -7.11 -2.24
CA VAL A 368 -23.81 -7.49 -3.15
C VAL A 368 -25.15 -7.11 -2.53
N TRP A 369 -25.86 -6.18 -3.19
CA TRP A 369 -27.14 -5.65 -2.72
C TRP A 369 -28.28 -6.64 -2.91
N ASP A 370 -28.28 -7.33 -4.05
CA ASP A 370 -29.26 -8.34 -4.38
C ASP A 370 -28.65 -9.35 -5.36
N VAL A 371 -28.74 -10.62 -4.98
CA VAL A 371 -28.12 -11.71 -5.74
C VAL A 371 -28.82 -11.89 -7.07
N ASP A 372 -30.14 -11.89 -7.08
CA ASP A 372 -30.89 -12.25 -8.27
C ASP A 372 -30.85 -11.09 -9.28
N ASP A 373 -30.93 -9.85 -8.79
CA ASP A 373 -30.76 -8.63 -9.60
C ASP A 373 -29.35 -8.54 -10.22
N LEU A 374 -28.29 -8.77 -9.44
CA LEU A 374 -26.91 -8.78 -9.96
C LEU A 374 -26.71 -9.89 -11.00
N LEU A 375 -27.27 -11.08 -10.77
CA LEU A 375 -27.19 -12.18 -11.73
C LEU A 375 -27.95 -11.87 -13.03
N GLU A 376 -29.09 -11.18 -12.96
CA GLU A 376 -29.83 -10.74 -14.14
C GLU A 376 -29.00 -9.74 -14.97
N HIS A 377 -28.37 -8.77 -14.31
CA HIS A 377 -27.46 -7.82 -14.96
C HIS A 377 -26.23 -8.50 -15.56
N ILE A 378 -25.65 -9.52 -14.92
CA ILE A 378 -24.53 -10.26 -15.51
C ILE A 378 -24.99 -11.04 -16.75
N LYS A 379 -26.18 -11.65 -16.71
CA LYS A 379 -26.73 -12.43 -17.83
C LYS A 379 -27.11 -11.59 -19.04
N SER A 380 -27.40 -10.30 -18.88
CA SER A 380 -27.63 -9.39 -20.01
C SER A 380 -26.33 -9.08 -20.79
N HIS A 381 -25.17 -9.45 -20.25
CA HIS A 381 -23.84 -9.30 -20.86
C HIS A 381 -23.10 -10.66 -20.92
N PRO A 382 -23.36 -11.49 -21.95
CA PRO A 382 -22.85 -12.87 -22.02
C PRO A 382 -21.33 -13.01 -21.89
N ASP A 383 -20.57 -12.03 -22.38
CA ASP A 383 -19.12 -11.95 -22.26
C ASP A 383 -18.66 -11.86 -20.80
N LEU A 384 -19.32 -11.04 -19.98
CA LEU A 384 -19.05 -10.97 -18.54
C LEU A 384 -19.45 -12.27 -17.84
N GLY A 385 -20.53 -12.92 -18.29
CA GLY A 385 -20.97 -14.21 -17.77
C GLY A 385 -19.90 -15.30 -17.86
N GLU A 386 -19.17 -15.34 -18.98
CA GLU A 386 -18.05 -16.28 -19.18
C GLU A 386 -16.83 -15.91 -18.33
N ILE A 387 -16.43 -14.63 -18.33
CA ILE A 387 -15.27 -14.14 -17.57
C ILE A 387 -15.46 -14.38 -16.07
N TYR A 388 -16.67 -14.17 -15.56
CA TYR A 388 -17.00 -14.24 -14.13
C TYR A 388 -17.78 -15.51 -13.73
N ALA A 389 -17.70 -16.58 -14.51
CA ALA A 389 -18.44 -17.83 -14.25
C ALA A 389 -18.18 -18.41 -12.84
N SER A 390 -16.93 -18.35 -12.35
CA SER A 390 -16.60 -18.79 -10.98
C SER A 390 -17.27 -17.92 -9.91
N PHE A 391 -17.30 -16.60 -10.11
CA PHE A 391 -17.99 -15.68 -9.19
C PHE A 391 -19.50 -15.96 -9.17
N ILE A 392 -20.10 -16.21 -10.33
CA ILE A 392 -21.53 -16.57 -10.45
C ILE A 392 -21.81 -17.86 -9.67
N ALA A 393 -20.96 -18.88 -9.82
CA ALA A 393 -21.11 -20.15 -9.10
C ALA A 393 -21.08 -19.94 -7.59
N ASP A 394 -20.10 -19.19 -7.07
CA ASP A 394 -19.99 -18.87 -5.65
C ASP A 394 -21.19 -18.06 -5.15
N LEU A 395 -21.62 -17.05 -5.93
CA LEU A 395 -22.74 -16.19 -5.59
C LEU A 395 -24.07 -16.97 -5.48
N THR A 396 -24.22 -18.03 -6.28
CA THR A 396 -25.39 -18.92 -6.21
C THR A 396 -25.32 -19.97 -5.10
N SER A 397 -24.17 -20.11 -4.42
CA SER A 397 -24.00 -21.09 -3.35
C SER A 397 -24.83 -20.76 -2.11
N GLU A 398 -25.30 -21.80 -1.41
CA GLU A 398 -26.09 -21.66 -0.19
C GLU A 398 -25.35 -20.87 0.92
N PRO A 399 -24.05 -21.09 1.19
CA PRO A 399 -23.33 -20.32 2.21
C PRO A 399 -23.35 -18.80 1.94
N VAL A 400 -23.18 -18.39 0.67
CA VAL A 400 -23.20 -16.97 0.29
C VAL A 400 -24.61 -16.40 0.41
N ARG A 401 -25.63 -17.09 -0.14
CA ARG A 401 -27.04 -16.64 -0.05
C ARG A 401 -27.50 -16.49 1.41
N SER A 402 -27.21 -17.47 2.26
CA SER A 402 -27.51 -17.44 3.69
C SER A 402 -26.81 -16.26 4.40
N HIS A 403 -25.53 -15.99 4.09
CA HIS A 403 -24.80 -14.86 4.64
C HIS A 403 -25.43 -13.51 4.28
N LEU A 404 -25.79 -13.32 3.00
CA LEU A 404 -26.39 -12.07 2.51
C LEU A 404 -27.80 -11.84 3.09
N GLN A 405 -28.59 -12.90 3.25
CA GLN A 405 -29.88 -12.81 3.92
C GLN A 405 -29.74 -12.34 5.38
N ARG A 406 -28.74 -12.87 6.11
CA ARG A 406 -28.46 -12.42 7.47
C ARG A 406 -28.09 -10.93 7.52
N LEU A 407 -27.19 -10.47 6.63
CA LEU A 407 -26.84 -9.04 6.56
C LEU A 407 -28.05 -8.16 6.23
N LYS A 408 -28.95 -8.61 5.34
CA LYS A 408 -30.21 -7.90 5.02
C LYS A 408 -31.16 -7.83 6.22
N GLN A 409 -31.21 -8.87 7.06
CA GLN A 409 -32.00 -8.87 8.29
C GLN A 409 -31.42 -7.91 9.32
N GLU A 410 -30.09 -7.95 9.53
CA GLU A 410 -29.37 -7.03 10.42
C GLU A 410 -29.56 -5.57 10.01
N ALA A 411 -29.54 -5.26 8.71
CA ALA A 411 -29.71 -3.89 8.21
C ALA A 411 -31.16 -3.34 8.30
N ARG A 412 -32.15 -4.19 8.60
CA ARG A 412 -33.55 -3.81 8.79
C ARG A 412 -33.92 -3.53 10.25
N GLN A 413 -33.15 -4.10 11.18
CA GLN A 413 -33.23 -3.82 12.61
C GLN A 413 -32.54 -2.50 12.91
#